data_AF-A0A660UIW7-F1
#
_entry.id   AF-A0A660UIW7-F1
#
_cell.length_a   1.000
_cell.length_b   1.000
_cell.length_c   1.000
_cell.angle_alpha   90.00
_cell.angle_beta   90.00
_cell.angle_gamma   90.00
#
_symmetry.space_group_name_H-M   'P 1'
#
loop_
_entity.id
_entity.type
_entity.pdbx_description
1 polymer ?
#
loop_
_entity_poly.entity_id
_entity_poly.type
_entity_poly.pdbx_seq_one_letter_code
_entity_poly.pdbx_strand_id
1 'polypeptide(L)' 'MGAVIVKDGEIIGRGYNLRESTADPTAHAEIVALREAAMKVGSWSLSGASVYVTLEPCPM' A
#
# COMPACT_ATOMS: atom_id res chain seq x y z
N MET A 1 -11.92 0.09 -2.00
CA MET A 1 -10.86 -0.93 -2.05
C MET A 1 -9.75 -0.51 -1.09
N GLY A 2 -9.24 -1.43 -0.29
CA GLY A 2 -8.26 -1.16 0.76
C GLY A 2 -7.11 -2.15 0.74
N ALA A 3 -5.95 -1.72 1.26
CA ALA A 3 -4.76 -2.53 1.38
C ALA A 3 -4.01 -2.22 2.69
N VAL A 4 -3.33 -3.21 3.25
CA VAL A 4 -2.38 -3.04 4.35
C VAL A 4 -1.09 -3.80 4.08
N ILE A 5 0.04 -3.22 4.50
CA ILE A 5 1.36 -3.85 4.46
C ILE A 5 1.72 -4.26 5.88
N VAL A 6 2.04 -5.54 6.06
CA VAL A 6 2.39 -6.12 7.35
C VAL A 6 3.82 -6.65 7.30
N LYS A 7 4.64 -6.34 8.31
CA LYS A 7 5.98 -6.90 8.48
C LYS A 7 6.18 -7.26 9.95
N ASP A 8 6.67 -8.46 10.22
CA ASP A 8 6.91 -8.96 11.59
C ASP A 8 5.67 -8.87 12.51
N GLY A 9 4.47 -9.09 11.94
CA GLY A 9 3.20 -9.02 12.66
C GLY A 9 2.65 -7.60 12.85
N GLU A 10 3.38 -6.57 12.43
CA GLU A 10 2.97 -5.17 12.57
C GLU A 10 2.50 -4.56 11.25
N ILE A 11 1.44 -3.76 11.30
CA ILE A 11 1.01 -2.96 10.14
C ILE A 11 1.98 -1.79 9.98
N ILE A 12 2.69 -1.79 8.86
CA ILE A 12 3.64 -0.75 8.49
C ILE A 12 3.12 0.22 7.42
N GLY A 13 2.03 -0.11 6.73
CA GLY A 13 1.36 0.82 5.81
C GLY A 13 -0.11 0.48 5.63
N ARG A 14 -0.94 1.49 5.35
CA ARG A 14 -2.37 1.39 5.11
C ARG A 14 -2.73 2.21 3.88
N GLY A 15 -3.69 1.72 3.12
CA GLY A 15 -4.12 2.42 1.92
C GLY A 15 -5.57 2.13 1.60
N TYR A 16 -6.21 3.11 0.98
CA TYR A 16 -7.48 2.95 0.31
C TYR A 16 -7.45 3.71 -1.01
N ASN A 17 -8.33 3.34 -1.92
CA ASN A 17 -8.37 3.97 -3.23
C ASN A 17 -8.74 5.46 -3.09
N LEU A 18 -7.83 6.32 -3.55
CA LEU A 18 -7.89 7.77 -3.46
C LEU A 18 -8.03 8.44 -4.83
N ARG A 19 -8.14 7.67 -5.92
CA ARG A 19 -8.09 8.14 -7.32
C ARG A 19 -8.90 9.41 -7.56
N GLU A 20 -10.18 9.39 -7.17
CA GLU A 20 -11.10 10.51 -7.39
C GLU A 20 -10.77 11.71 -6.49
N SER A 21 -10.50 11.45 -5.20
CA SER A 21 -10.24 12.50 -4.21
C SER A 21 -8.93 13.24 -4.44
N THR A 22 -7.92 12.58 -5.01
CA THR A 22 -6.60 13.17 -5.28
C THR A 22 -6.38 13.48 -6.76
N ALA A 23 -7.35 13.19 -7.62
CA ALA A 23 -7.22 13.26 -9.08
C ALA A 23 -5.95 12.56 -9.61
N ASP A 24 -5.57 11.44 -8.98
CA ASP A 24 -4.35 10.68 -9.30
C ASP A 24 -4.73 9.26 -9.76
N PRO A 25 -4.52 8.91 -11.04
CA PRO A 25 -4.87 7.58 -11.56
C PRO A 25 -4.10 6.45 -10.89
N THR A 26 -2.96 6.72 -10.25
CA THR A 26 -2.11 5.73 -9.59
C THR A 26 -2.41 5.55 -8.10
N ALA A 27 -3.32 6.35 -7.54
CA ALA A 27 -3.66 6.33 -6.10
C ALA A 27 -4.56 5.13 -5.72
N HIS A 28 -4.17 3.94 -6.17
CA HIS A 28 -4.68 2.65 -5.77
C HIS A 28 -4.30 2.33 -4.32
N ALA A 29 -5.10 1.51 -3.64
CA ALA A 29 -4.87 1.27 -2.22
C ALA A 29 -3.50 0.62 -1.95
N GLU A 30 -3.07 -0.27 -2.84
CA GLU A 30 -1.78 -0.95 -2.81
C GLU A 30 -0.63 0.07 -2.91
N ILE A 31 -0.71 1.00 -3.87
CA ILE A 31 0.29 2.05 -4.05
C ILE A 31 0.35 2.97 -2.83
N VAL A 32 -0.80 3.40 -2.31
CA VAL A 32 -0.86 4.25 -1.12
C VAL A 32 -0.25 3.53 0.09
N ALA A 33 -0.60 2.26 0.32
CA ALA A 33 -0.08 1.46 1.43
C ALA A 33 1.43 1.19 1.30
N LEU A 34 1.93 0.92 0.09
CA LEU A 34 3.36 0.73 -0.18
C LEU A 34 4.15 2.02 0.08
N ARG A 35 3.63 3.19 -0.33
CA ARG A 35 4.27 4.49 -0.06
C ARG A 35 4.34 4.78 1.43
N GLU A 36 3.26 4.55 2.18
CA GLU A 36 3.27 4.70 3.64
C GLU A 36 4.29 3.75 4.29
N ALA A 37 4.31 2.47 3.89
CA ALA A 37 5.25 1.49 4.41
C ALA A 37 6.71 1.85 4.12
N ALA A 38 7.02 2.28 2.90
CA ALA A 38 8.37 2.69 2.52
C ALA A 38 8.85 3.91 3.33
N MET A 39 7.96 4.90 3.55
CA MET A 39 8.27 6.05 4.40
C MET A 39 8.48 5.65 5.85
N LYS A 40 7.64 4.77 6.40
CA LYS A 40 7.76 4.30 7.79
C LYS A 40 9.05 3.50 8.02
N VAL A 41 9.46 2.68 7.05
CA VAL A 41 10.70 1.87 7.12
C VAL A 41 11.95 2.70 6.77
N GLY A 42 11.79 3.81 6.04
CA GLY A 42 12.91 4.61 5.53
C GLY A 42 13.65 3.93 4.37
N SER A 43 12.98 3.04 3.63
CA SER A 43 13.56 2.28 2.52
C SER A 43 12.50 1.99 1.45
N TRP A 44 12.90 1.96 0.18
CA TRP A 44 12.05 1.49 -0.91
C TRP A 44 11.85 -0.03 -0.89
N SER A 45 12.80 -0.77 -0.31
CA SER A 45 12.75 -2.23 -0.23
C SER A 45 11.98 -2.67 1.01
N LEU A 46 10.85 -3.35 0.78
CA LEU A 46 9.97 -3.90 1.81
C LEU A 46 10.09 -5.42 1.93
N SER A 47 11.29 -5.97 1.69
CA SER A 47 11.54 -7.41 1.78
C SER A 47 11.05 -8.01 3.11
N GLY A 48 10.38 -9.15 3.02
CA GLY A 48 9.77 -9.84 4.16
C GLY A 48 8.42 -9.29 4.60
N ALA A 49 7.92 -8.22 3.97
CA ALA A 49 6.55 -7.75 4.20
C ALA A 49 5.54 -8.56 3.37
N SER A 50 4.31 -8.62 3.87
CA SER A 50 3.14 -9.17 3.18
C SER A 50 2.13 -8.07 2.87
N VAL A 51 1.49 -8.15 1.71
CA VAL A 51 0.42 -7.24 1.30
C VAL A 51 -0.91 -7.96 1.41
N TYR A 52 -1.87 -7.35 2.10
CA TYR A 52 -3.25 -7.82 2.14
C TYR A 52 -4.12 -6.78 1.43
N VAL A 53 -4.91 -7.23 0.47
CA VAL A 53 -5.77 -6.37 -0.36
C VAL A 53 -7.16 -6.96 -0.45
N THR A 54 -8.18 -6.11 -0.42
CA THR A 54 -9.59 -6.55 -0.45
C THR A 54 -10.06 -7.06 -1.82
N LEU A 55 -9.30 -6.77 -2.88
CA LEU A 55 -9.60 -7.13 -4.27
C LEU A 55 -8.28 -7.54 -4.94
N GLU A 56 -8.33 -8.43 -5.93
CA GLU A 56 -7.16 -8.76 -6.74
C GLU A 56 -6.51 -7.49 -7.34
N PRO A 57 -5.19 -7.31 -7.22
CA PRO A 57 -4.50 -6.15 -7.78
C PRO A 57 -4.60 -6.07 -9.30
N CYS A 58 -4.59 -4.85 -9.84
CA CYS A 58 -4.49 -4.64 -11.28
C CYS A 58 -3.03 -4.76 -11.79
N PRO A 59 -2.79 -4.82 -13.12
CA PRO A 59 -1.45 -4.96 -13.69
C PRO A 59 -0.51 -3.75 -13.56
N MET A 60 -0.97 -2.63 -13.01
CA MET A 60 -0.24 -1.37 -12.86
C MET A 60 1.08 -1.54 -12.12
#